data_AF-A0A259CM97-F1
#
_entry.id   AF-A0A259CM97-F1
#
_cell.length_a   1.000
_cell.length_b   1.000
_cell.length_c   1.000
_cell.angle_alpha   90.00
_cell.angle_beta   90.00
_cell.angle_gamma   90.00
#
_symmetry.space_group_name_H-M   'P 1'
#
loop_
_entity.id
_entity.type
_entity.pdbx_description
1 polymer ?
#
loop_
_entity_poly.entity_id
_entity_poly.type
_entity_poly.pdbx_seq_one_letter_code
_entity_poly.pdbx_strand_id
1 'polypeptide(L)'
;MNAMACSVPSQEKKYAAVVASKRKKRASFGGYKMMNDDNSITTETALYGYIAENAHSSRFCAIVNKLFKGNNVNAMAIPMNIRPDDVTFTISQMRSSKLTGAVISMEYQEEAFSLLDHASEASQEAGYSDFIRIVDGQLYGELIMPSALEKFAQCDEFQDDIALNSMTRYFYELTTGA
;
A
#
# COMPACT_ATOMS: atom_id res chain seq x y z
N MET A 1 -37.57 20.90 22.57
CA MET A 1 -36.09 20.87 22.47
C MET A 1 -35.74 20.12 21.20
N ASN A 2 -35.26 20.86 20.18
CA ASN A 2 -34.86 20.33 18.88
C ASN A 2 -33.47 19.70 19.00
N ALA A 3 -33.33 18.43 18.64
CA ALA A 3 -32.05 17.82 18.31
C ALA A 3 -31.83 17.97 16.79
N MET A 4 -30.75 18.64 16.42
CA MET A 4 -30.34 18.94 15.05
C MET A 4 -30.16 17.66 14.23
N ALA A 5 -30.82 17.60 13.09
CA ALA A 5 -30.46 16.72 11.99
C ALA A 5 -29.10 17.16 11.42
N CYS A 6 -28.06 16.36 11.65
CA CYS A 6 -26.79 16.54 10.97
C CYS A 6 -26.99 16.12 9.50
N SER A 7 -27.11 17.12 8.62
CA SER A 7 -27.19 16.90 7.18
C SER A 7 -25.80 17.03 6.60
N VAL A 8 -25.25 15.93 6.07
CA VAL A 8 -24.09 15.97 5.17
C VAL A 8 -24.50 15.39 3.82
N PRO A 9 -25.00 16.20 2.88
CA PRO A 9 -25.19 15.77 1.50
C PRO A 9 -24.16 16.46 0.59
N SER A 10 -23.12 15.75 0.14
CA SER A 10 -22.46 16.06 -1.16
C SER A 10 -21.39 15.07 -1.65
N GLN A 11 -20.75 14.26 -0.80
CA GLN A 11 -19.60 13.43 -1.21
C GLN A 11 -19.94 11.96 -1.48
N GLU A 12 -20.89 11.37 -0.75
CA GLU A 12 -21.38 9.99 -0.98
C GLU A 12 -22.02 9.82 -2.37
N LYS A 13 -22.83 10.79 -2.80
CA LYS A 13 -23.42 10.79 -4.15
C LYS A 13 -22.37 10.89 -5.24
N LYS A 14 -21.24 11.54 -4.98
CA LYS A 14 -20.12 11.63 -5.94
C LYS A 14 -19.37 10.31 -6.04
N TYR A 15 -19.07 9.66 -4.91
CA TYR A 15 -18.32 8.40 -4.91
C TYR A 15 -19.14 7.22 -5.49
N ALA A 16 -20.40 7.08 -5.08
CA ALA A 16 -21.30 6.07 -5.62
C ALA A 16 -21.60 6.30 -7.11
N ALA A 17 -21.75 7.55 -7.56
CA ALA A 17 -21.90 7.87 -8.99
C ALA A 17 -20.62 7.60 -9.80
N VAL A 18 -19.44 7.77 -9.21
CA VAL A 18 -18.15 7.40 -9.84
C VAL A 18 -18.04 5.88 -9.99
N VAL A 19 -18.41 5.10 -8.97
CA VAL A 19 -18.37 3.62 -9.03
C VAL A 19 -19.43 3.06 -10.00
N ALA A 20 -20.65 3.60 -9.97
CA ALA A 20 -21.74 3.20 -10.87
C ALA A 20 -21.47 3.61 -12.34
N SER A 21 -20.91 4.79 -12.57
CA SER A 21 -20.51 5.22 -13.93
C SER A 21 -19.33 4.42 -14.47
N LYS A 22 -18.39 3.97 -13.62
CA LYS A 22 -17.31 3.03 -13.99
C LYS A 22 -17.86 1.66 -14.39
N ARG A 23 -18.91 1.15 -13.72
CA ARG A 23 -19.58 -0.11 -14.08
C ARG A 23 -20.35 -0.03 -15.41
N LYS A 24 -21.02 1.11 -15.71
CA LYS A 24 -21.71 1.30 -17.00
C LYS A 24 -20.76 1.61 -18.17
N LYS A 25 -19.65 2.33 -17.96
CA LYS A 25 -18.64 2.60 -19.02
C LYS A 25 -17.88 1.33 -19.46
N ARG A 26 -17.73 0.34 -18.58
CA ARG A 26 -17.14 -0.96 -18.92
C ARG A 26 -17.91 -1.76 -19.98
N ALA A 27 -19.20 -1.50 -20.15
CA ALA A 27 -20.04 -2.24 -21.11
C ALA A 27 -20.10 -1.60 -22.51
N SER A 28 -19.48 -0.43 -22.75
CA SER A 28 -19.69 0.32 -24.01
C SER A 28 -18.44 0.94 -24.66
N PHE A 29 -17.23 0.71 -24.15
CA PHE A 29 -16.03 1.27 -24.76
C PHE A 29 -15.18 0.19 -25.45
N GLY A 30 -15.23 0.20 -26.78
CA GLY A 30 -14.26 -0.49 -27.61
C GLY A 30 -12.84 0.04 -27.37
N GLY A 31 -11.89 -0.90 -27.28
CA GLY A 31 -10.49 -0.68 -27.65
C GLY A 31 -9.67 0.37 -26.89
N TYR A 32 -9.92 0.64 -25.60
CA TYR A 32 -8.96 1.42 -24.81
C TYR A 32 -7.82 0.48 -24.35
N LYS A 33 -6.61 0.64 -24.91
CA LYS A 33 -5.40 -0.04 -24.41
C LYS A 33 -5.19 0.41 -22.97
N MET A 34 -5.20 -0.51 -22.00
CA MET A 34 -4.88 -0.12 -20.63
C MET A 34 -3.39 0.14 -20.52
N MET A 35 -3.03 1.12 -19.70
CA MET A 35 -1.64 1.43 -19.42
C MET A 35 -0.96 0.23 -18.74
N ASN A 36 0.23 -0.16 -19.21
CA ASN A 36 0.97 -1.37 -18.82
C ASN A 36 0.28 -2.72 -19.11
N ASP A 37 -0.62 -2.80 -20.10
CA ASP A 37 -1.16 -4.09 -20.57
C ASP A 37 -0.09 -5.05 -21.08
N ASP A 38 0.96 -4.52 -21.70
CA ASP A 38 2.12 -5.27 -22.21
C ASP A 38 3.24 -5.45 -21.17
N ASN A 39 3.01 -5.07 -19.90
CA ASN A 39 4.05 -5.03 -18.85
C ASN A 39 5.30 -4.25 -19.26
N SER A 40 5.20 -3.30 -20.18
CA SER A 40 6.34 -2.42 -20.48
C SER A 40 6.60 -1.48 -19.32
N ILE A 41 7.88 -1.20 -19.07
CA ILE A 41 8.33 -0.20 -18.09
C ILE A 41 9.07 0.88 -18.89
N THR A 42 8.64 2.12 -18.74
CA THR A 42 9.29 3.29 -19.35
C THR A 42 9.97 4.16 -18.30
N THR A 43 10.73 5.15 -18.74
CA THR A 43 11.38 6.14 -17.86
C THR A 43 10.40 6.95 -17.02
N GLU A 44 9.14 7.06 -17.43
CA GLU A 44 8.07 7.78 -16.74
C GLU A 44 7.28 6.88 -15.78
N THR A 45 7.56 5.58 -15.77
CA THR A 45 6.85 4.62 -14.91
C THR A 45 7.34 4.77 -13.47
N ALA A 46 6.42 5.04 -12.53
CA ALA A 46 6.76 5.04 -11.11
C ALA A 46 7.04 3.60 -10.65
N LEU A 47 8.25 3.35 -10.15
CA LEU A 47 8.70 2.01 -9.81
C LEU A 47 8.81 1.85 -8.29
N TYR A 48 8.10 0.87 -7.74
CA TYR A 48 8.11 0.57 -6.31
C TYR A 48 8.76 -0.79 -6.06
N GLY A 49 9.67 -0.87 -5.09
CA GLY A 49 10.20 -2.15 -4.61
C GLY A 49 9.26 -2.82 -3.59
N TYR A 50 9.29 -4.14 -3.52
CA TYR A 50 8.91 -4.88 -2.32
C TYR A 50 10.13 -5.65 -1.84
N ILE A 51 10.77 -5.15 -0.79
CA ILE A 51 12.04 -5.66 -0.26
C ILE A 51 11.73 -6.67 0.85
N ALA A 52 12.16 -7.91 0.65
CA ALA A 52 12.00 -9.02 1.58
C ALA A 52 13.06 -10.08 1.27
N GLU A 53 13.31 -11.01 2.19
CA GLU A 53 14.20 -12.15 1.90
C GLU A 53 13.61 -13.03 0.79
N ASN A 54 12.28 -13.20 0.83
CA ASN A 54 11.51 -14.04 -0.07
C ASN A 54 10.45 -13.28 -0.87
N ALA A 55 10.77 -12.08 -1.38
CA ALA A 55 9.81 -11.18 -2.02
C ALA A 55 8.99 -11.81 -3.17
N HIS A 56 9.60 -12.66 -4.00
CA HIS A 56 8.92 -13.35 -5.10
C HIS A 56 7.76 -14.26 -4.69
N SER A 57 7.77 -14.77 -3.44
CA SER A 57 6.71 -15.62 -2.91
C SER A 57 5.45 -14.83 -2.54
N SER A 58 5.58 -13.52 -2.32
CA SER A 58 4.47 -12.67 -1.91
C SER A 58 3.55 -12.32 -3.07
N ARG A 59 2.25 -12.35 -2.80
CA ARG A 59 1.23 -11.90 -3.75
C ARG A 59 1.10 -10.38 -3.81
N PHE A 60 1.80 -9.64 -2.95
CA PHE A 60 1.69 -8.19 -2.81
C PHE A 60 1.85 -7.46 -4.14
N CYS A 61 2.98 -7.67 -4.84
CA CYS A 61 3.24 -7.01 -6.12
C CYS A 61 2.18 -7.32 -7.17
N ALA A 62 1.72 -8.57 -7.24
CA ALA A 62 0.68 -8.98 -8.19
C ALA A 62 -0.66 -8.28 -7.92
N ILE A 63 -1.05 -8.15 -6.64
CA ILE A 63 -2.29 -7.48 -6.23
C ILE A 63 -2.20 -5.97 -6.50
N VAL A 64 -1.11 -5.33 -6.10
CA VAL A 64 -0.90 -3.88 -6.30
C VAL A 64 -0.81 -3.54 -7.79
N ASN A 65 -0.10 -4.33 -8.60
CA ASN A 65 -0.03 -4.11 -10.04
C ASN A 65 -1.39 -4.28 -10.72
N LYS A 66 -2.23 -5.21 -10.25
CA LYS A 66 -3.61 -5.34 -10.73
C LYS A 66 -4.44 -4.08 -10.40
N LEU A 67 -4.22 -3.47 -9.24
CA LEU A 67 -4.86 -2.21 -8.85
C LEU A 67 -4.37 -1.03 -9.72
N PHE A 68 -3.06 -0.91 -9.98
CA PHE A 68 -2.52 0.12 -10.86
C PHE A 68 -3.10 0.01 -12.27
N LYS A 69 -3.08 -1.18 -12.87
CA LYS A 69 -3.66 -1.44 -14.20
C LYS A 69 -5.16 -1.16 -14.24
N GLY A 70 -5.91 -1.67 -13.27
CA GLY A 70 -7.36 -1.48 -13.20
C GLY A 70 -7.79 -0.03 -13.02
N ASN A 71 -6.89 0.85 -12.55
CA ASN A 71 -7.12 2.28 -12.38
C ASN A 71 -6.31 3.15 -13.37
N ASN A 72 -5.67 2.55 -14.37
CA ASN A 72 -4.87 3.23 -15.39
C ASN A 72 -3.76 4.15 -14.80
N VAL A 73 -3.06 3.65 -13.78
CA VAL A 73 -1.93 4.32 -13.12
C VAL A 73 -0.62 3.83 -13.71
N ASN A 74 0.27 4.74 -14.11
CA ASN A 74 1.59 4.43 -14.66
C ASN A 74 2.61 4.05 -13.57
N ALA A 75 2.34 2.96 -12.87
CA ALA A 75 3.18 2.48 -11.79
C ALA A 75 3.33 0.96 -11.83
N MET A 76 4.43 0.48 -11.26
CA MET A 76 4.69 -0.95 -11.10
C MET A 76 5.40 -1.21 -9.78
N ALA A 77 4.98 -2.26 -9.08
CA ALA A 77 5.66 -2.84 -7.94
C ALA A 77 6.47 -4.08 -8.39
N ILE A 78 7.73 -4.18 -7.99
CA ILE A 78 8.62 -5.31 -8.30
C ILE A 78 9.08 -6.01 -7.02
N PRO A 79 9.02 -7.36 -6.96
CA PRO A 79 9.60 -8.10 -5.85
C PRO A 79 11.13 -8.01 -5.91
N MET A 80 11.76 -7.74 -4.77
CA MET A 80 13.20 -7.63 -4.61
C MET A 80 13.65 -8.56 -3.48
N ASN A 81 14.17 -9.73 -3.85
CA ASN A 81 14.77 -10.65 -2.88
C ASN A 81 16.13 -10.09 -2.45
N ILE A 82 16.23 -9.62 -1.21
CA ILE A 82 17.44 -9.05 -0.64
C ILE A 82 17.88 -9.93 0.53
N ARG A 83 19.17 -10.20 0.66
CA ARG A 83 19.69 -10.96 1.79
C ARG A 83 19.80 -10.06 3.02
N PRO A 84 19.73 -10.61 4.25
CA PRO A 84 19.90 -9.82 5.47
C PRO A 84 21.17 -8.95 5.46
N ASP A 85 22.30 -9.51 5.04
CA ASP A 85 23.59 -8.79 5.02
C ASP A 85 23.63 -7.65 3.98
N ASP A 86 22.78 -7.71 2.95
CA ASP A 86 22.74 -6.75 1.85
C ASP A 86 21.67 -5.66 2.06
N VAL A 87 20.79 -5.79 3.07
CA VAL A 87 19.60 -4.93 3.19
C VAL A 87 19.97 -3.48 3.49
N THR A 88 20.88 -3.25 4.44
CA THR A 88 21.33 -1.92 4.81
C THR A 88 21.93 -1.20 3.62
N PHE A 89 22.79 -1.89 2.86
CA PHE A 89 23.38 -1.36 1.65
C PHE A 89 22.31 -1.05 0.60
N THR A 90 21.39 -1.99 0.35
CA THR A 90 20.32 -1.85 -0.63
C THR A 90 19.44 -0.64 -0.32
N ILE A 91 18.98 -0.50 0.92
CA ILE A 91 18.14 0.63 1.36
C ILE A 91 18.93 1.94 1.27
N SER A 92 20.20 1.97 1.69
CA SER A 92 21.02 3.17 1.60
C SER A 92 21.14 3.71 0.16
N GLN A 93 21.26 2.82 -0.82
CA GLN A 93 21.40 3.15 -2.25
C GLN A 93 20.07 3.54 -2.91
N MET A 94 18.93 3.37 -2.24
CA MET A 94 17.64 3.80 -2.78
C MET A 94 17.63 5.30 -3.14
N ARG A 95 18.37 6.13 -2.39
CA ARG A 95 18.52 7.57 -2.61
C ARG A 95 18.93 7.96 -4.03
N SER A 96 19.78 7.15 -4.66
CA SER A 96 20.31 7.38 -6.02
C SER A 96 19.68 6.47 -7.08
N SER A 97 18.71 5.64 -6.68
CA SER A 97 18.07 4.66 -7.55
C SER A 97 17.00 5.28 -8.45
N LYS A 98 16.42 4.46 -9.35
CA LYS A 98 15.23 4.81 -10.15
C LYS A 98 13.91 4.47 -9.46
N LEU A 99 13.96 3.95 -8.23
CA LEU A 99 12.75 3.68 -7.47
C LEU A 99 12.09 4.99 -7.05
N THR A 100 10.76 4.98 -7.00
CA THR A 100 9.94 5.99 -6.35
C THR A 100 9.79 5.70 -4.85
N GLY A 101 9.91 4.44 -4.46
CA GLY A 101 9.86 3.99 -3.08
C GLY A 101 9.93 2.47 -2.97
N ALA A 102 9.84 1.95 -1.75
CA ALA A 102 9.75 0.50 -1.52
C ALA A 102 8.92 0.19 -0.28
N VAL A 103 8.13 -0.88 -0.37
CA VAL A 103 7.52 -1.53 0.80
C VAL A 103 8.54 -2.49 1.39
N ILE A 104 8.67 -2.49 2.71
CA ILE A 104 9.67 -3.23 3.47
C ILE A 104 8.96 -4.33 4.27
N SER A 105 9.35 -5.58 4.03
CA SER A 105 8.85 -6.72 4.78
C SER A 105 9.36 -6.69 6.23
N MET A 106 8.61 -7.33 7.13
CA MET A 106 8.77 -7.24 8.59
C MET A 106 10.21 -7.46 9.06
N GLU A 107 10.94 -8.39 8.44
CA GLU A 107 12.31 -8.74 8.79
C GLU A 107 13.34 -7.60 8.62
N TYR A 108 12.97 -6.48 7.97
CA TYR A 108 13.87 -5.38 7.62
C TYR A 108 13.37 -3.99 8.05
N GLN A 109 12.26 -3.90 8.80
CA GLN A 109 11.59 -2.62 9.06
C GLN A 109 12.33 -1.74 10.06
N GLU A 110 13.05 -2.33 11.02
CA GLU A 110 13.89 -1.59 11.98
C GLU A 110 15.14 -1.05 11.28
N GLU A 111 15.81 -1.85 10.46
CA GLU A 111 16.94 -1.43 9.64
C GLU A 111 16.53 -0.31 8.68
N ALA A 112 15.39 -0.47 8.01
CA ALA A 112 14.81 0.57 7.14
C ALA A 112 14.62 1.88 7.89
N PHE A 113 14.02 1.83 9.09
CA PHE A 113 13.78 3.01 9.93
C PHE A 113 15.08 3.71 10.32
N SER A 114 16.11 2.96 10.69
CA SER A 114 17.42 3.52 11.08
C SER A 114 18.13 4.30 9.96
N LEU A 115 17.73 4.09 8.70
CA LEU A 115 18.33 4.69 7.51
C LEU A 115 17.55 5.88 6.96
N LEU A 116 16.40 6.23 7.54
CA LEU A 116 15.54 7.31 7.06
C LEU A 116 16.17 8.68 7.32
N ASP A 117 15.93 9.61 6.39
CA ASP A 117 16.22 11.03 6.61
C ASP A 117 15.05 11.70 7.35
N HIS A 118 13.83 11.22 7.10
CA HIS A 118 12.60 11.66 7.73
C HIS A 118 11.67 10.48 8.00
N ALA A 119 10.99 10.48 9.14
CA ALA A 119 9.99 9.47 9.49
C ALA A 119 8.69 10.15 9.91
N SER A 120 7.55 9.57 9.57
CA SER A 120 6.24 9.98 10.10
C SER A 120 6.19 9.84 11.62
N GLU A 121 5.30 10.59 12.28
CA GLU A 121 5.08 10.48 13.73
C GLU A 121 4.79 9.02 14.14
N ALA A 122 3.90 8.34 13.39
CA ALA A 122 3.58 6.94 13.63
C ALA A 122 4.82 6.01 13.52
N SER A 123 5.69 6.22 12.52
CA SER A 123 6.94 5.45 12.41
C SER A 123 7.91 5.76 13.55
N GLN A 124 8.01 7.02 13.98
CA GLN A 124 8.87 7.42 15.10
C GLN A 124 8.42 6.79 16.42
N GLU A 125 7.11 6.80 16.68
CA GLU A 125 6.52 6.17 17.87
C GLU A 125 6.70 4.64 17.86
N ALA A 126 6.55 4.02 16.69
CA ALA A 126 6.66 2.58 16.54
C ALA A 126 8.11 2.07 16.53
N GLY A 127 9.07 2.91 16.15
CA GLY A 127 10.48 2.55 16.01
C GLY A 127 10.81 1.73 14.76
N TYR A 128 9.89 1.67 13.79
CA TYR A 128 10.08 0.95 12.52
C TYR A 128 9.34 1.63 11.36
N SER A 129 9.66 1.23 10.13
CA SER A 129 8.97 1.70 8.92
C SER A 129 8.77 0.56 7.92
N ASP A 130 7.55 0.41 7.42
CA ASP A 130 7.17 -0.62 6.44
C ASP A 130 7.11 -0.07 5.00
N PHE A 131 7.38 1.22 4.83
CA PHE A 131 7.37 1.89 3.54
C PHE A 131 8.29 3.09 3.49
N ILE A 132 9.10 3.15 2.44
CA ILE A 132 10.02 4.25 2.16
C ILE A 132 9.58 4.93 0.86
N ARG A 133 9.44 6.26 0.89
CA ARG A 133 9.37 7.12 -0.31
C ARG A 133 10.71 7.80 -0.54
N ILE A 134 11.09 7.91 -1.81
CA ILE A 134 12.27 8.66 -2.21
C ILE A 134 11.81 10.01 -2.76
N VAL A 135 12.23 11.10 -2.12
CA VAL A 135 11.91 12.47 -2.53
C VAL A 135 13.20 13.27 -2.55
N ASP A 136 13.59 13.76 -3.72
CA ASP A 136 14.81 14.55 -3.94
C ASP A 136 16.08 13.90 -3.35
N GLY A 137 16.18 12.58 -3.45
CA GLY A 137 17.30 11.79 -2.94
C GLY A 137 17.29 11.55 -1.44
N GLN A 138 16.22 11.95 -0.73
CA GLN A 138 16.02 11.68 0.69
C GLN A 138 14.98 10.57 0.91
N LEU A 139 15.15 9.82 1.99
CA LEU A 139 14.29 8.70 2.38
C LEU A 139 13.28 9.15 3.44
N TYR A 140 12.00 9.06 3.09
CA TYR A 140 10.86 9.36 3.95
C TYR A 140 10.14 8.07 4.32
N GLY A 141 10.09 7.73 5.61
CA GLY A 141 9.45 6.51 6.10
C GLY A 141 8.04 6.73 6.64
N GLU A 142 7.18 5.76 6.38
CA GLU A 142 5.80 5.69 6.85
C GLU A 142 5.43 4.27 7.30
N LEU A 143 4.20 4.13 7.81
CA LEU A 143 3.54 2.87 8.14
C LEU A 143 2.29 2.72 7.27
N ILE A 144 2.31 1.81 6.30
CA ILE A 144 1.18 1.45 5.46
C ILE A 144 0.22 0.57 6.24
N MET A 145 0.72 -0.51 6.86
CA MET A 145 -0.15 -1.55 7.41
C MET A 145 -1.00 -1.02 8.58
N PRO A 146 -0.40 -0.46 9.66
CA PRO A 146 -1.14 0.20 10.73
C PRO A 146 -2.12 1.29 10.24
N SER A 147 -1.66 2.21 9.38
CA SER A 147 -2.51 3.30 8.90
C SER A 147 -3.64 2.84 7.98
N ALA A 148 -3.43 1.77 7.20
CA ALA A 148 -4.49 1.16 6.41
C ALA A 148 -5.54 0.52 7.33
N LEU A 149 -5.12 -0.19 8.37
CA LEU A 149 -6.03 -0.78 9.35
C LEU A 149 -6.86 0.28 10.05
N GLU A 150 -6.23 1.33 10.58
CA GLU A 150 -6.93 2.44 11.23
C GLU A 150 -7.95 3.10 10.31
N LYS A 151 -7.53 3.39 9.06
CA LYS A 151 -8.38 4.07 8.08
C LYS A 151 -9.59 3.22 7.65
N PHE A 152 -9.38 1.93 7.40
CA PHE A 152 -10.42 1.06 6.85
C PHE A 152 -11.28 0.42 7.94
N ALA A 153 -10.84 0.34 9.19
CA ALA A 153 -11.66 -0.09 10.33
C ALA A 153 -12.88 0.82 10.57
N GLN A 154 -12.89 2.04 10.03
CA GLN A 154 -13.97 3.00 10.15
C GLN A 154 -14.89 3.05 8.91
N CYS A 155 -14.69 2.16 7.93
CA CYS A 155 -15.44 2.16 6.68
C CYS A 155 -16.58 1.13 6.72
N ASP A 156 -17.83 1.60 6.83
CA ASP A 156 -19.05 0.77 6.80
C ASP A 156 -19.22 -0.07 5.50
N GLU A 157 -18.54 0.31 4.41
CA GLU A 157 -18.54 -0.40 3.13
C GLU A 157 -17.51 -1.55 3.04
N PHE A 158 -16.57 -1.65 3.99
CA PHE A 158 -15.62 -2.76 4.02
C PHE A 158 -16.29 -3.97 4.65
N GLN A 159 -16.96 -4.78 3.81
CA GLN A 159 -17.67 -5.97 4.25
C GLN A 159 -16.72 -6.91 5.00
N ASP A 160 -17.07 -7.15 6.26
CA ASP A 160 -16.36 -7.94 7.27
C ASP A 160 -15.02 -7.33 7.69
N ASP A 161 -14.90 -6.92 8.95
CA ASP A 161 -13.68 -6.41 9.56
C ASP A 161 -12.57 -7.46 9.52
N ILE A 162 -11.92 -7.71 8.37
CA ILE A 162 -10.94 -8.79 8.18
C ILE A 162 -9.85 -8.71 9.25
N ALA A 163 -9.44 -7.50 9.62
CA ALA A 163 -8.49 -7.25 10.69
C ALA A 163 -9.02 -7.65 12.07
N LEU A 164 -10.23 -7.20 12.43
CA LEU A 164 -10.85 -7.54 13.70
C LEU A 164 -11.18 -9.04 13.77
N ASN A 165 -11.70 -9.65 12.71
CA ASN A 165 -11.98 -11.08 12.62
C ASN A 165 -10.69 -11.90 12.70
N SER A 166 -9.62 -11.51 12.00
CA SER A 166 -8.32 -12.18 12.10
C SER A 166 -7.77 -12.09 13.53
N MET A 167 -7.84 -10.90 14.14
CA MET A 167 -7.43 -10.68 15.52
C MET A 167 -8.27 -11.50 16.51
N THR A 168 -9.60 -11.47 16.38
CA THR A 168 -10.53 -12.15 17.29
C THR A 168 -10.42 -13.67 17.15
N ARG A 169 -10.23 -14.15 15.92
CA ARG A 169 -9.97 -15.56 15.64
C ARG A 169 -8.64 -16.02 16.26
N TYR A 170 -7.57 -15.26 16.04
CA TYR A 170 -6.26 -15.56 16.62
C TYR A 170 -6.28 -15.49 18.15
N PHE A 171 -6.97 -14.49 18.73
CA PHE A 171 -7.19 -14.39 20.16
C PHE A 171 -7.97 -15.59 20.71
N TYR A 172 -9.02 -16.03 20.02
CA TYR A 172 -9.77 -17.23 20.39
C TYR A 172 -8.87 -18.48 20.37
N GLU A 173 -8.07 -18.67 19.32
CA GLU A 173 -7.13 -19.81 19.20
C GLU A 173 -6.09 -19.77 20.33
N LEU A 174 -5.49 -18.61 20.62
CA LEU A 174 -4.55 -18.43 21.73
C LEU A 174 -5.16 -18.74 23.10
N THR A 175 -6.41 -18.35 23.33
CA THR A 175 -7.06 -18.48 24.63
C THR A 175 -7.71 -19.84 24.86
N THR A 176 -8.01 -20.58 23.79
CA THR A 176 -8.69 -21.88 23.86
C THR A 176 -7.80 -23.06 23.48
N GLY A 177 -6.66 -22.81 22.83
CA GLY A 177 -5.76 -23.86 22.30
C GLY A 177 -6.34 -24.64 21.11
N ALA A 178 -7.33 -24.05 20.42
CA ALA A 178 -8.00 -24.62 19.24
C ALA A 178 -7.18 -24.52 17.95
#